data_AF-A0A9Q8QHQ6-F1
#
_entry.id   AF-A0A9Q8QHQ6-F1
#
_cell.length_a   1.000
_cell.length_b   1.000
_cell.length_c   1.000
_cell.angle_alpha   90.00
_cell.angle_beta   90.00
_cell.angle_gamma   90.00
#
_symmetry.space_group_name_H-M   'P 1'
#
loop_
_entity.id
_entity.type
_entity.pdbx_description
1 polymer ?
#
loop_
_entity_poly.entity_id
_entity_poly.type
_entity_poly.pdbx_seq_one_letter_code
_entity_poly.pdbx_strand_id
1 'polypeptide(L)'
;MLSPDSRCRMWDDAANGYARGDGVAAVVVKTLSAALEDGDHIDCIIREVCVNQDGTTSGITMPRAKAQAALIRQTYTKAGLDYLGDGRPQYVEAHGTGTPAGDPIEAEAISTAFFPEAQGEEGVKQQQQQQQQPIYVGSVKTLLSHTEGTAGVAALIKASLAV
;
A
#
# COMPACT_ATOMS: atom_id res chain seq x y z
N MET A 1 8.19 -19.14 -3.74
CA MET A 1 7.54 -17.94 -4.28
C MET A 1 6.12 -18.23 -4.74
N LEU A 2 5.91 -19.24 -5.59
CA LEU A 2 4.57 -19.61 -6.06
C LEU A 2 3.80 -20.45 -5.02
N SER A 3 2.50 -20.20 -4.92
CA SER A 3 1.56 -21.01 -4.13
C SER A 3 1.21 -22.30 -4.90
N PRO A 4 1.26 -23.48 -4.26
CA PRO A 4 0.76 -24.72 -4.87
C PRO A 4 -0.75 -24.71 -5.09
N ASP A 5 -1.50 -23.89 -4.35
CA ASP A 5 -2.95 -23.75 -4.48
C ASP A 5 -3.37 -22.78 -5.59
N SER A 6 -2.39 -22.13 -6.24
CA SER A 6 -2.64 -21.07 -7.22
C SER A 6 -3.55 -19.97 -6.68
N ARG A 7 -3.34 -19.56 -5.43
CA ARG A 7 -4.01 -18.40 -4.81
C ARG A 7 -3.02 -17.49 -4.09
N CYS A 8 -3.28 -16.18 -4.13
CA CYS A 8 -2.65 -15.24 -3.21
C CYS A 8 -3.53 -15.12 -1.95
N ARG A 9 -3.09 -15.71 -0.84
CA ARG A 9 -3.83 -15.67 0.44
C ARG A 9 -3.25 -14.57 1.33
N MET A 10 -3.45 -13.32 0.94
CA MET A 10 -2.90 -12.18 1.68
C MET A 10 -3.28 -12.25 3.16
N TRP A 11 -2.28 -12.23 4.03
CA TRP A 11 -2.39 -12.19 5.50
C TRP A 11 -3.12 -13.37 6.14
N ASP A 12 -3.28 -14.46 5.39
CA ASP A 12 -3.81 -15.72 5.90
C ASP A 12 -2.71 -16.56 6.54
N ASP A 13 -3.02 -17.30 7.61
CA ASP A 13 -2.05 -18.20 8.26
C ASP A 13 -1.54 -19.30 7.32
N ALA A 14 -2.36 -19.70 6.32
CA ALA A 14 -1.97 -20.67 5.29
C ALA A 14 -1.37 -20.01 4.03
N ALA A 15 -0.94 -18.74 4.10
CA ALA A 15 -0.19 -18.07 3.05
C ALA A 15 1.07 -18.87 2.68
N ASN A 16 1.15 -19.35 1.44
CA ASN A 16 2.21 -20.28 0.99
C ASN A 16 2.84 -19.86 -0.35
N GLY A 17 2.64 -18.61 -0.77
CA GLY A 17 3.14 -18.05 -2.02
C GLY A 17 2.07 -17.26 -2.77
N TYR A 18 2.45 -16.71 -3.92
CA TYR A 18 1.53 -16.01 -4.82
C TYR A 18 1.14 -16.90 -6.01
N ALA A 19 0.02 -16.58 -6.66
CA ALA A 19 -0.39 -17.17 -7.92
C ALA A 19 -0.08 -16.22 -9.08
N ARG A 20 0.35 -16.75 -10.23
CA ARG A 20 0.55 -15.91 -11.42
C ARG A 20 -0.82 -15.54 -12.01
N GLY A 21 -0.94 -14.30 -12.45
CA GLY A 21 -2.05 -13.83 -13.27
C GLY A 21 -1.51 -13.06 -14.46
N ASP A 22 -2.37 -12.87 -15.45
CA ASP A 22 -2.09 -12.00 -16.61
C ASP A 22 -3.06 -10.83 -16.57
N GLY A 23 -2.66 -9.71 -17.15
CA GLY A 23 -3.51 -8.53 -17.25
C GLY A 23 -2.96 -7.48 -18.21
N VAL A 24 -3.84 -6.62 -18.66
CA VAL A 24 -3.47 -5.39 -19.36
C VAL A 24 -4.36 -4.28 -18.82
N ALA A 25 -3.76 -3.16 -18.47
CA ALA A 25 -4.46 -1.99 -17.97
C ALA A 25 -3.69 -0.73 -18.36
N ALA A 26 -4.42 0.36 -18.57
CA ALA A 26 -3.86 1.67 -18.82
C ALA A 26 -4.67 2.71 -18.07
N VAL A 27 -4.01 3.78 -17.66
CA VAL A 27 -4.63 4.98 -17.09
C VAL A 27 -4.12 6.18 -17.88
N VAL A 28 -4.98 7.18 -18.05
CA VAL A 28 -4.61 8.46 -18.66
C VAL A 28 -4.41 9.47 -17.55
N VAL A 29 -3.26 10.13 -17.52
CA VAL A 29 -2.92 11.11 -16.48
C VAL A 29 -2.72 12.49 -17.09
N LYS A 30 -3.29 13.50 -16.43
CA LYS A 30 -3.08 14.92 -16.72
C LYS A 30 -2.74 15.64 -15.42
N THR A 31 -2.14 16.82 -15.54
CA THR A 31 -2.15 17.74 -14.41
C THR A 31 -3.60 18.10 -14.07
N LEU A 32 -3.91 18.25 -12.78
CA LEU A 32 -5.26 18.57 -12.34
C LEU A 32 -5.80 19.84 -13.02
N SER A 33 -4.95 20.86 -13.20
CA SER A 33 -5.32 22.10 -13.89
C SER A 33 -5.76 21.86 -15.33
N ALA A 34 -5.05 21.03 -16.10
CA ALA A 34 -5.41 20.75 -17.47
C ALA A 34 -6.67 19.89 -17.58
N ALA A 35 -6.88 18.95 -16.64
CA ALA A 35 -8.12 18.15 -16.60
C ALA A 35 -9.34 19.03 -16.32
N LEU A 36 -9.21 20.01 -15.42
CA LEU A 36 -10.27 20.98 -15.11
C LEU A 36 -10.54 21.95 -16.26
N GLU A 37 -9.50 22.43 -16.95
CA GLU A 37 -9.62 23.32 -18.11
C GLU A 37 -10.34 22.64 -19.28
N ASP A 38 -10.00 21.38 -19.56
CA ASP A 38 -10.60 20.62 -20.65
C ASP A 38 -11.99 20.04 -20.28
N GLY A 39 -12.40 20.14 -19.00
CA GLY A 39 -13.67 19.60 -18.51
C GLY A 39 -13.72 18.07 -18.46
N ASP A 40 -12.57 17.43 -18.22
CA ASP A 40 -12.46 15.97 -18.15
C ASP A 40 -13.17 15.40 -16.92
N HIS A 41 -13.65 14.16 -17.05
CA HIS A 41 -14.00 13.35 -15.89
C HIS A 41 -12.73 12.94 -15.14
N ILE A 42 -12.71 13.10 -13.82
CA ILE A 42 -11.56 12.79 -12.97
C ILE A 42 -11.94 11.65 -12.02
N ASP A 43 -11.42 10.45 -12.26
CA ASP A 43 -11.66 9.28 -11.38
C ASP A 43 -10.99 9.46 -10.01
N CYS A 44 -9.73 9.94 -10.00
CA CYS A 44 -8.99 10.21 -8.77
C CYS A 44 -7.84 11.22 -8.99
N ILE A 45 -7.24 11.67 -7.89
CA ILE A 45 -6.08 12.56 -7.90
C ILE A 45 -4.87 11.82 -7.32
N ILE A 46 -3.80 11.69 -8.12
CA ILE A 46 -2.51 11.20 -7.65
C ILE A 46 -1.78 12.35 -6.95
N ARG A 47 -1.68 12.28 -5.61
CA ARG A 47 -1.06 13.32 -4.80
C ARG A 47 0.46 13.31 -4.84
N GLU A 48 1.07 12.12 -4.89
CA GLU A 48 2.52 11.92 -4.93
C GLU A 48 2.85 10.48 -5.34
N VAL A 49 4.03 10.26 -5.92
CA VAL A 49 4.59 8.93 -6.21
C VAL A 49 6.05 8.91 -5.80
N CYS A 50 6.44 7.91 -5.00
CA CYS A 50 7.83 7.72 -4.62
C CYS A 50 8.30 6.30 -4.89
N VAL A 51 9.62 6.16 -5.02
CA VAL A 51 10.32 4.89 -5.17
C VAL A 51 11.55 4.89 -4.27
N ASN A 52 11.86 3.73 -3.68
CA ASN A 52 13.12 3.50 -2.97
C ASN A 52 13.57 2.03 -3.17
N GLN A 53 14.51 1.56 -2.34
CA GLN A 53 15.02 0.18 -2.40
C GLN A 53 15.16 -0.41 -0.98
N ASP A 54 14.99 -1.73 -0.87
CA ASP A 54 15.13 -2.44 0.39
C ASP A 54 16.57 -2.39 0.96
N GLY A 55 17.57 -2.27 0.09
CA GLY A 55 18.98 -2.21 0.47
C GLY A 55 19.51 -3.58 0.92
N THR A 56 20.36 -3.60 1.95
CA THR A 56 20.91 -4.85 2.49
C THR A 56 19.87 -5.60 3.34
N THR A 57 19.52 -6.82 2.92
CA THR A 57 18.61 -7.72 3.63
C THR A 57 19.24 -9.12 3.74
N SER A 58 18.58 -10.06 4.44
CA SER A 58 19.08 -11.43 4.63
C SER A 58 19.12 -12.28 3.35
N GLY A 59 18.56 -11.79 2.25
CA GLY A 59 18.67 -12.38 0.92
C GLY A 59 18.11 -11.40 -0.12
N ILE A 60 18.63 -11.43 -1.35
CA ILE A 60 18.32 -10.40 -2.37
C ILE A 60 16.82 -10.20 -2.66
N THR A 61 15.99 -11.21 -2.39
CA THR A 61 14.53 -11.16 -2.59
C THR A 61 13.75 -10.90 -1.30
N MET A 62 14.42 -10.69 -0.17
CA MET A 62 13.77 -10.50 1.13
C MET A 62 13.38 -9.03 1.32
N PRO A 63 12.10 -8.73 1.61
CA PRO A 63 11.64 -7.37 1.81
C PRO A 63 12.12 -6.80 3.14
N ARG A 64 12.05 -5.47 3.31
CA ARG A 64 12.45 -4.80 4.56
C ARG A 64 11.42 -3.80 5.07
N ALA A 65 10.81 -4.09 6.21
CA ALA A 65 9.76 -3.25 6.82
C ALA A 65 10.18 -1.78 6.98
N LYS A 66 11.41 -1.55 7.46
CA LYS A 66 11.96 -0.19 7.63
C LYS A 66 12.07 0.59 6.33
N ALA A 67 12.41 -0.07 5.21
CA ALA A 67 12.50 0.60 3.91
C ALA A 67 11.10 1.00 3.41
N GLN A 68 10.14 0.10 3.54
CA GLN A 68 8.75 0.33 3.14
C GLN A 68 8.09 1.42 4.00
N ALA A 69 8.28 1.41 5.32
CA ALA A 69 7.77 2.45 6.21
C ALA A 69 8.40 3.83 5.88
N ALA A 70 9.69 3.86 5.55
CA ALA A 70 10.35 5.09 5.10
C ALA A 70 9.79 5.58 3.76
N LEU A 71 9.49 4.68 2.82
CA LEU A 71 8.85 5.01 1.55
C LEU A 71 7.48 5.65 1.77
N ILE A 72 6.64 5.03 2.60
CA ILE A 72 5.30 5.54 2.93
C ILE A 72 5.41 6.95 3.51
N ARG A 73 6.19 7.14 4.58
CA ARG A 73 6.34 8.44 5.23
C ARG A 73 6.89 9.50 4.28
N GLN A 74 7.89 9.16 3.45
CA GLN A 74 8.44 10.08 2.46
C GLN A 74 7.38 10.51 1.45
N THR A 75 6.55 9.57 0.98
CA THR A 75 5.48 9.85 0.01
C THR A 75 4.47 10.85 0.60
N TYR A 76 4.01 10.62 1.83
CA TYR A 76 3.07 11.55 2.48
C TYR A 76 3.69 12.91 2.79
N THR A 77 4.93 12.95 3.27
CA THR A 77 5.64 14.22 3.51
C THR A 77 5.78 15.04 2.23
N LYS A 78 6.15 14.41 1.11
CA LYS A 78 6.24 15.12 -0.18
C LYS A 78 4.87 15.55 -0.72
N ALA A 79 3.83 14.76 -0.47
CA ALA A 79 2.45 15.13 -0.77
C ALA A 79 1.91 16.30 0.07
N GLY A 80 2.66 16.72 1.11
CA GLY A 80 2.22 17.72 2.08
C GLY A 80 1.07 17.24 2.98
N LEU A 81 1.00 15.92 3.24
CA LEU A 81 -0.05 15.31 4.04
C LEU A 81 0.48 14.92 5.43
N ASP A 82 -0.27 15.29 6.48
CA ASP A 82 -0.03 14.79 7.83
C ASP A 82 -0.55 13.35 7.95
N TYR A 83 0.34 12.39 7.77
CA TYR A 83 0.03 10.96 7.83
C TYR A 83 -0.24 10.42 9.25
N LEU A 84 -0.11 11.24 10.30
CA LEU A 84 -0.43 10.88 11.68
C LEU A 84 -1.74 11.51 12.18
N GLY A 85 -2.20 12.56 11.51
CA GLY A 85 -3.47 13.23 11.74
C GLY A 85 -4.49 12.98 10.62
N ASP A 86 -5.16 14.05 10.17
CA ASP A 86 -6.28 13.99 9.21
C ASP A 86 -5.87 13.57 7.79
N GLY A 87 -4.57 13.64 7.47
CA GLY A 87 -4.03 13.21 6.18
C GLY A 87 -3.76 11.70 6.11
N ARG A 88 -4.00 10.94 7.18
CA ARG A 88 -3.81 9.49 7.24
C ARG A 88 -4.85 8.76 6.38
N PRO A 89 -4.50 7.68 5.66
CA PRO A 89 -5.45 7.01 4.78
C PRO A 89 -6.49 6.22 5.57
N GLN A 90 -7.71 6.14 5.04
CA GLN A 90 -8.73 5.21 5.52
C GLN A 90 -8.54 3.80 4.94
N TYR A 91 -7.88 3.70 3.80
CA TYR A 91 -7.66 2.45 3.07
C TYR A 91 -6.24 2.36 2.51
N VAL A 92 -5.64 1.17 2.58
CA VAL A 92 -4.37 0.83 1.92
C VAL A 92 -4.61 -0.36 0.99
N GLU A 93 -4.28 -0.15 -0.29
CA GLU A 93 -4.13 -1.24 -1.25
C GLU A 93 -2.72 -1.81 -1.13
N ALA A 94 -2.60 -2.91 -0.39
CA ALA A 94 -1.33 -3.58 -0.13
C ALA A 94 -0.79 -4.32 -1.37
N HIS A 95 0.52 -4.52 -1.40
CA HIS A 95 1.15 -5.44 -2.32
C HIS A 95 0.59 -6.85 -2.11
N GLY A 96 0.57 -7.37 -0.88
CA GLY A 96 -0.25 -8.51 -0.47
C GLY A 96 -0.09 -9.76 -1.34
N THR A 97 1.10 -10.34 -1.35
CA THR A 97 1.41 -11.48 -2.23
C THR A 97 0.96 -12.82 -1.66
N GLY A 98 0.58 -12.90 -0.39
CA GLY A 98 0.24 -14.18 0.25
C GLY A 98 1.49 -15.00 0.56
N THR A 99 2.60 -14.34 0.88
CA THR A 99 3.87 -15.03 1.20
C THR A 99 4.11 -15.06 2.72
N PRO A 100 4.62 -16.17 3.29
CA PRO A 100 4.86 -16.28 4.74
C PRO A 100 5.76 -15.18 5.31
N ALA A 101 6.71 -14.69 4.51
CA ALA A 101 7.67 -13.67 4.94
C ALA A 101 7.23 -12.25 4.57
N GLY A 102 6.73 -12.03 3.35
CA GLY A 102 6.46 -10.69 2.85
C GLY A 102 5.25 -10.04 3.50
N ASP A 103 4.20 -10.83 3.74
CA ASP A 103 2.93 -10.34 4.27
C ASP A 103 3.06 -9.76 5.70
N PRO A 104 3.71 -10.44 6.67
CA PRO A 104 3.99 -9.84 7.98
C PRO A 104 4.88 -8.60 7.91
N ILE A 105 5.88 -8.59 7.02
CA ILE A 105 6.81 -7.46 6.85
C ILE A 105 6.08 -6.22 6.31
N GLU A 106 5.17 -6.40 5.37
CA GLU A 106 4.33 -5.32 4.84
C GLU A 106 3.36 -4.79 5.89
N ALA A 107 2.72 -5.68 6.67
CA ALA A 107 1.85 -5.27 7.77
C ALA A 107 2.62 -4.48 8.85
N GLU A 108 3.82 -4.92 9.21
CA GLU A 108 4.73 -4.19 10.11
C GLU A 108 5.08 -2.81 9.55
N ALA A 109 5.36 -2.71 8.25
CA ALA A 109 5.70 -1.45 7.61
C ALA A 109 4.55 -0.43 7.64
N ILE A 110 3.33 -0.87 7.31
CA ILE A 110 2.12 -0.05 7.35
C ILE A 110 1.86 0.41 8.78
N SER A 111 1.89 -0.52 9.74
CA SER A 111 1.70 -0.21 11.17
C SER A 111 2.74 0.80 11.66
N THR A 112 4.02 0.55 11.38
CA THR A 112 5.12 1.44 11.75
C THR A 112 4.93 2.83 11.13
N ALA A 113 4.51 2.91 9.87
CA ALA A 113 4.37 4.18 9.18
C ALA A 113 3.29 5.08 9.80
N PHE A 114 2.12 4.51 10.11
CA PHE A 114 0.91 5.26 10.47
C PHE A 114 0.52 5.22 11.95
N PHE A 115 1.11 4.31 12.72
CA PHE A 115 0.87 4.12 14.15
C PHE A 115 2.21 3.99 14.90
N PRO A 116 3.09 5.01 14.84
CA PRO A 116 4.35 4.98 15.57
C PRO A 116 4.07 4.82 17.07
N GLU A 117 5.00 4.16 17.77
CA GLU A 117 4.90 4.02 19.23
C GLU A 117 4.74 5.38 19.91
N ALA A 118 3.74 5.48 20.77
CA ALA A 118 3.52 6.63 21.62
C ALA A 118 4.72 6.90 22.53
N GLN A 119 5.22 8.13 22.56
CA GLN A 119 6.18 8.59 23.55
C GLN A 119 5.55 9.69 24.42
N GLY A 120 5.59 9.50 25.74
CA GLY A 120 5.00 10.42 26.70
C GLY A 120 3.46 10.42 26.72
N GLU A 121 2.87 11.16 27.66
CA GLU A 121 1.41 11.16 27.88
C GLU A 121 0.61 11.67 26.68
N GLU A 122 1.15 12.63 25.92
CA GLU A 122 0.52 13.13 24.69
C GLU A 122 0.54 12.11 23.57
N GLY A 123 1.65 11.36 23.40
CA GLY A 123 1.73 10.29 22.42
C GLY A 123 0.72 9.18 22.71
N VAL A 124 0.51 8.84 23.98
CA VAL A 124 -0.46 7.80 24.37
C VAL A 124 -1.89 8.22 24.03
N LYS A 125 -2.24 9.50 24.25
CA LYS A 125 -3.57 10.04 23.87
C LYS A 125 -3.78 10.05 22.36
N GLN A 126 -2.76 10.47 21.60
CA GLN A 126 -2.83 10.44 20.13
C GLN A 126 -2.99 9.00 19.61
N GLN A 127 -2.26 8.04 20.17
CA GLN A 127 -2.37 6.64 19.79
C GLN A 127 -3.77 6.07 20.09
N GLN A 128 -4.36 6.41 21.23
CA GLN A 128 -5.75 6.02 21.56
C GLN A 128 -6.77 6.61 20.58
N GLN A 129 -6.58 7.87 20.18
CA GLN A 129 -7.45 8.52 19.21
C GLN A 129 -7.29 7.90 17.81
N GLN A 130 -6.06 7.57 17.45
CA GLN A 130 -5.73 6.86 16.22
C GLN A 130 -6.33 5.44 16.17
N GLN A 131 -6.44 4.73 17.30
CA GLN A 131 -7.09 3.42 17.37
C GLN A 131 -8.60 3.48 17.11
N GLN A 132 -9.24 4.64 17.31
CA GLN A 132 -10.66 4.83 16.96
C GLN A 132 -10.89 5.04 15.46
N GLN A 133 -9.82 5.24 14.68
CA GLN A 133 -9.87 5.39 13.22
C GLN A 133 -8.99 4.31 12.57
N PRO A 134 -9.54 3.09 12.38
CA PRO A 134 -8.77 2.00 11.79
C PRO A 134 -8.42 2.32 10.32
N ILE A 135 -7.29 1.78 9.88
CA ILE A 135 -6.95 1.72 8.46
C ILE A 135 -7.39 0.37 7.93
N TYR A 136 -8.26 0.36 6.93
CA TYR A 136 -8.63 -0.86 6.23
C TYR A 136 -7.56 -1.23 5.22
N VAL A 137 -7.26 -2.52 5.09
CA VAL A 137 -6.23 -2.99 4.16
C VAL A 137 -6.79 -4.12 3.32
N GLY A 138 -6.50 -4.08 2.02
CA GLY A 138 -6.89 -5.11 1.07
C GLY A 138 -5.83 -5.28 -0.01
N SER A 139 -5.97 -6.34 -0.82
CA SER A 139 -5.17 -6.53 -2.03
C SER A 139 -6.02 -7.13 -3.14
N VAL A 140 -5.91 -6.58 -4.35
CA VAL A 140 -6.55 -7.08 -5.57
C VAL A 140 -6.03 -8.46 -5.96
N LYS A 141 -4.83 -8.84 -5.48
CA LYS A 141 -4.20 -10.13 -5.79
C LYS A 141 -4.98 -11.31 -5.23
N THR A 142 -5.80 -11.12 -4.20
CA THR A 142 -6.68 -12.17 -3.68
C THR A 142 -7.81 -12.55 -4.66
N LEU A 143 -8.12 -11.66 -5.62
CA LEU A 143 -9.14 -11.86 -6.65
C LEU A 143 -8.53 -12.22 -8.01
N LEU A 144 -7.50 -11.47 -8.44
CA LEU A 144 -6.94 -11.58 -9.78
C LEU A 144 -5.59 -12.30 -9.84
N SER A 145 -5.09 -12.80 -8.70
CA SER A 145 -3.71 -13.28 -8.58
C SER A 145 -2.68 -12.16 -8.83
N HIS A 146 -1.39 -12.49 -8.86
CA HIS A 146 -0.33 -11.52 -9.13
C HIS A 146 -0.14 -11.33 -10.64
N THR A 147 -0.65 -10.22 -11.18
CA THR A 147 -0.52 -9.85 -12.61
C THR A 147 0.85 -9.28 -13.01
N GLU A 148 1.89 -9.60 -12.22
CA GLU A 148 3.28 -9.20 -12.43
C GLU A 148 3.45 -7.73 -12.86
N GLY A 149 3.76 -7.48 -14.13
CA GLY A 149 3.98 -6.13 -14.68
C GLY A 149 2.75 -5.21 -14.60
N THR A 150 1.55 -5.76 -14.47
CA THR A 150 0.28 -5.01 -14.38
C THR A 150 -0.19 -4.80 -12.94
N ALA A 151 0.47 -5.40 -11.95
CA ALA A 151 -0.01 -5.47 -10.57
C ALA A 151 -0.23 -4.08 -9.94
N GLY A 152 0.65 -3.11 -10.23
CA GLY A 152 0.54 -1.75 -9.70
C GLY A 152 -0.67 -0.99 -10.28
N VAL A 153 -0.91 -1.10 -11.59
CA VAL A 153 -2.04 -0.40 -12.25
C VAL A 153 -3.37 -1.04 -11.85
N ALA A 154 -3.43 -2.36 -11.72
CA ALA A 154 -4.61 -3.06 -11.21
C ALA A 154 -4.97 -2.62 -9.77
N ALA A 155 -3.96 -2.46 -8.91
CA ALA A 155 -4.11 -1.94 -7.55
C ALA A 155 -4.63 -0.50 -7.54
N LEU A 156 -4.06 0.38 -8.38
CA LEU A 156 -4.52 1.77 -8.53
C LEU A 156 -5.99 1.86 -8.94
N ILE A 157 -6.40 1.07 -9.95
CA ILE A 157 -7.79 1.07 -10.44
C ILE A 157 -8.74 0.58 -9.34
N LYS A 158 -8.41 -0.52 -8.65
CA LYS A 158 -9.25 -1.01 -7.54
C LYS A 158 -9.38 0.06 -6.45
N ALA A 159 -8.27 0.66 -6.03
CA ALA A 159 -8.28 1.68 -4.99
C ALA A 159 -9.17 2.86 -5.38
N SER A 160 -9.04 3.37 -6.61
CA SER A 160 -9.85 4.48 -7.13
C SER A 160 -11.35 4.19 -7.19
N LEU A 161 -11.77 2.93 -7.30
CA LEU A 161 -13.18 2.52 -7.32
C LEU A 161 -13.74 2.21 -5.93
N ALA A 162 -12.87 2.07 -4.92
CA ALA A 162 -13.23 1.64 -3.57
C ALA A 162 -13.34 2.80 -2.57
N VAL A 163 -12.73 3.96 -2.87
CA VAL A 163 -12.69 5.16 -2.02
C VAL A 163 -13.36 6.34 -2.71
#